data_AF-A0AAC9LNG3-F1
#
_entry.id   AF-A0AAC9LNG3-F1
#
_cell.length_a   1.000
_cell.length_b   1.000
_cell.length_c   1.000
_cell.angle_alpha   90.00
_cell.angle_beta   90.00
_cell.angle_gamma   90.00
#
_symmetry.space_group_name_H-M   'P 1'
#
loop_
_entity.id
_entity.type
_entity.pdbx_description
1 polymer ?
#
loop_
_entity_poly.entity_id
_entity_poly.type
_entity_poly.pdbx_seq_one_letter_code
_entity_poly.pdbx_strand_id
1 'polypeptide(L)'
;MRKLLSIISITVLFTFMSCNNDDNLLASTTQNSIDVYVAGQKEANATYWKNNSEITLNNGGLNNTIASKIIYQNDNVYVFGRDNSFQLFDNNFLFWKNGNLTNLNDEFQEADYEVEFITDMLIVGDDEYFLGYLKNISNPSTYDLVYWVNGVKTVILENCIFRHQQSSIKIVNDDIYIFSKNDNNKLGVFINNSFNPIDSGYLAYDMITNESEIFTYGSIIGSVDVTGFYKNIITGSEISSPVSIIGLTFDSSDIYTIVNYDNVSWRREIKKNNDSYYISPEGFESHIVDLKVVDGNVYTIVRELISANYGPNKLLINNEAELVLDEGPSNFLNSIYVVEN
;
A
#
# COMPACT_ATOMS: atom_id res chain seq x y z
N MET A 1 34.42 65.75 -52.14
CA MET A 1 33.27 65.76 -51.21
C MET A 1 33.79 65.50 -49.82
N ARG A 2 33.37 66.34 -48.86
CA ARG A 2 33.27 66.18 -47.40
C ARG A 2 34.27 65.23 -46.72
N LYS A 3 35.24 65.78 -45.94
CA LYS A 3 35.17 65.98 -44.47
C LYS A 3 35.09 64.62 -43.74
N LEU A 4 35.90 64.25 -42.75
CA LEU A 4 36.64 65.05 -41.77
C LEU A 4 37.68 64.12 -41.08
N LEU A 5 38.78 64.74 -40.66
CA LEU A 5 39.55 64.56 -39.43
C LEU A 5 38.86 63.78 -38.29
N SER A 6 39.52 63.19 -37.28
CA SER A 6 40.90 62.95 -36.85
C SER A 6 40.78 62.58 -35.35
N ILE A 7 41.86 62.03 -34.78
CA ILE A 7 42.20 62.03 -33.34
C ILE A 7 41.59 60.92 -32.45
N ILE A 8 42.37 59.84 -32.31
CA ILE A 8 43.02 59.35 -31.07
C ILE A 8 42.28 59.58 -29.74
N SER A 9 42.02 58.50 -28.99
CA SER A 9 42.29 58.52 -27.54
C SER A 9 42.45 57.10 -27.00
N ILE A 10 43.61 56.84 -26.40
CA ILE A 10 43.90 55.72 -25.50
C ILE A 10 43.28 56.05 -24.14
N THR A 11 42.61 55.07 -23.52
CA THR A 11 42.30 55.13 -22.09
C THR A 11 42.45 53.73 -21.50
N VAL A 12 43.30 53.64 -20.47
CA VAL A 12 43.50 52.50 -19.57
C VAL A 12 42.76 52.81 -18.26
N LEU A 13 42.55 51.76 -17.45
CA LEU A 13 42.08 51.69 -16.05
C LEU A 13 40.56 51.49 -15.86
N PHE A 14 40.04 50.75 -14.86
CA PHE A 14 40.53 50.27 -13.56
C PHE A 14 39.88 48.90 -13.23
N THR A 15 40.55 48.08 -12.43
CA THR A 15 40.02 46.90 -11.73
C THR A 15 39.03 47.28 -10.62
N PHE A 16 37.97 46.49 -10.45
CA PHE A 16 37.38 46.23 -9.14
C PHE A 16 37.17 44.72 -8.96
N MET A 17 37.91 44.14 -8.02
CA MET A 17 37.43 42.99 -7.26
C MET A 17 36.20 43.46 -6.48
N SER A 18 35.09 42.76 -6.62
CA SER A 18 33.99 42.77 -5.67
C SER A 18 33.73 41.32 -5.29
N CYS A 19 34.22 40.94 -4.12
CA CYS A 19 33.66 39.82 -3.38
C CYS A 19 32.29 40.29 -2.88
N ASN A 20 31.23 39.68 -3.38
CA ASN A 20 30.00 39.53 -2.60
C ASN A 20 29.98 38.10 -2.10
N ASN A 21 30.08 37.97 -0.78
CA ASN A 21 29.66 36.77 -0.08
C ASN A 21 28.14 36.73 -0.07
N ASP A 22 27.64 35.49 0.01
CA ASP A 22 26.29 35.09 0.38
C ASP A 22 25.23 35.29 -0.71
N ASP A 23 24.94 34.20 -1.42
CA ASP A 23 23.56 33.73 -1.58
C ASP A 23 23.56 32.26 -2.04
N ASN A 24 23.08 31.39 -1.14
CA ASN A 24 22.52 30.07 -1.39
C ASN A 24 23.11 29.27 -2.56
N LEU A 25 24.30 28.70 -2.33
CA LEU A 25 24.52 27.32 -2.76
C LEU A 25 23.53 26.47 -1.96
N LEU A 26 22.32 26.30 -2.50
CA LEU A 26 21.55 25.10 -2.27
C LEU A 26 22.56 23.97 -2.43
N ALA A 27 22.85 23.31 -1.31
CA ALA A 27 23.40 21.97 -1.36
C ALA A 27 22.43 21.22 -2.26
N SER A 28 22.83 21.04 -3.53
CA SER A 28 22.34 19.95 -4.35
C SER A 28 22.80 18.70 -3.61
N THR A 29 22.08 18.35 -2.54
CA THR A 29 22.06 17.00 -2.06
C THR A 29 21.77 16.18 -3.31
N THR A 30 22.65 15.25 -3.61
CA THR A 30 22.35 14.14 -4.49
C THR A 30 21.18 13.41 -3.85
N GLN A 31 19.97 13.92 -4.07
CA GLN A 31 18.74 13.26 -3.72
C GLN A 31 18.69 12.08 -4.66
N ASN A 32 18.93 10.88 -4.11
CA ASN A 32 18.69 9.61 -4.78
C ASN A 32 17.38 9.76 -5.55
N SER A 33 17.40 9.47 -6.86
CA SER A 33 16.19 9.63 -7.65
C SER A 33 15.15 8.65 -7.12
N ILE A 34 14.01 9.14 -6.65
CA ILE A 34 12.97 8.28 -6.10
C ILE A 34 12.07 7.81 -7.24
N ASP A 35 11.88 6.50 -7.35
CA ASP A 35 10.86 5.90 -8.22
C ASP A 35 9.61 5.59 -7.40
N VAL A 36 8.47 6.07 -7.87
CA VAL A 36 7.14 5.82 -7.28
C VAL A 36 6.34 4.92 -8.22
N TYR A 37 5.90 3.79 -7.70
CA TYR A 37 5.04 2.82 -8.37
C TYR A 37 3.67 2.84 -7.72
N VAL A 38 2.62 2.93 -8.53
CA VAL A 38 1.24 2.93 -8.03
C VAL A 38 0.42 1.92 -8.83
N ALA A 39 -0.28 1.00 -8.17
CA ALA A 39 -1.21 0.07 -8.80
C ALA A 39 -2.66 0.53 -8.63
N GLY A 40 -3.50 0.18 -9.61
CA GLY A 40 -4.92 0.47 -9.58
C GLY A 40 -5.68 -0.07 -10.79
N GLN A 41 -6.71 0.67 -11.18
CA GLN A 41 -7.54 0.41 -12.34
C GLN A 41 -7.76 1.72 -13.11
N LYS A 42 -7.69 1.64 -14.44
CA LYS A 42 -8.11 2.72 -15.33
C LYS A 42 -8.91 2.14 -16.47
N GLU A 43 -10.07 2.75 -16.76
CA GLU A 43 -10.98 2.31 -17.83
C GLU A 43 -11.28 0.80 -17.77
N ALA A 44 -11.50 0.29 -16.54
CA ALA A 44 -11.74 -1.13 -16.27
C ALA A 44 -10.57 -2.08 -16.61
N ASN A 45 -9.35 -1.57 -16.73
CA ASN A 45 -8.14 -2.39 -16.92
C ASN A 45 -7.18 -2.24 -15.75
N ALA A 46 -6.61 -3.36 -15.30
CA ALA A 46 -5.54 -3.37 -14.31
C ALA A 46 -4.38 -2.54 -14.87
N THR A 47 -3.95 -1.55 -14.09
CA THR A 47 -2.98 -0.54 -14.55
C THR A 47 -2.05 -0.22 -13.40
N TYR A 48 -0.79 0.06 -13.72
CA TYR A 48 0.10 0.70 -12.78
C TYR A 48 0.78 1.91 -13.41
N TRP A 49 1.26 2.82 -12.57
CA TRP A 49 2.00 4.00 -12.97
C TRP A 49 3.40 3.95 -12.36
N LYS A 50 4.43 4.26 -13.15
CA LYS A 50 5.78 4.54 -12.67
C LYS A 50 6.07 6.02 -12.91
N ASN A 51 6.26 6.81 -11.86
CA ASN A 51 6.49 8.27 -11.96
C ASN A 51 5.49 8.95 -12.92
N ASN A 52 4.20 8.71 -12.70
CA ASN A 52 3.06 9.20 -13.51
C ASN A 52 2.98 8.63 -14.94
N SER A 53 3.96 7.84 -15.39
CA SER A 53 3.89 7.13 -16.67
C SER A 53 3.03 5.89 -16.52
N GLU A 54 1.96 5.81 -17.31
CA GLU A 54 0.97 4.74 -17.27
C GLU A 54 1.42 3.47 -18.00
N ILE A 55 1.18 2.32 -17.38
CA ILE A 55 1.39 0.99 -17.95
C ILE A 55 0.12 0.15 -17.71
N THR A 56 -0.66 -0.07 -18.77
CA THR A 56 -1.79 -1.01 -18.75
C THR A 56 -1.28 -2.45 -18.76
N LEU A 57 -1.79 -3.27 -17.85
CA LEU A 57 -1.42 -4.68 -17.74
C LEU A 57 -2.26 -5.53 -18.69
N ASN A 58 -1.65 -6.60 -19.20
CA ASN A 58 -2.36 -7.60 -20.01
C ASN A 58 -3.46 -8.25 -19.16
N ASN A 59 -4.71 -8.19 -19.62
CA ASN A 59 -5.87 -8.74 -18.91
C ASN A 59 -6.16 -10.22 -19.25
N GLY A 60 -5.38 -10.85 -20.14
CA GLY A 60 -5.58 -12.25 -20.53
C GLY A 60 -6.90 -12.50 -21.26
N GLY A 61 -7.53 -11.46 -21.81
CA GLY A 61 -8.87 -11.54 -22.41
C GLY A 61 -10.03 -11.41 -21.42
N LEU A 62 -9.75 -11.19 -20.13
CA LEU A 62 -10.76 -10.91 -19.11
C LEU A 62 -11.28 -9.49 -19.24
N ASN A 63 -12.56 -9.30 -18.92
CA ASN A 63 -13.16 -7.98 -18.80
C ASN A 63 -13.02 -7.49 -17.36
N ASN A 64 -12.76 -6.18 -17.18
CA ASN A 64 -12.76 -5.53 -15.88
C ASN A 64 -11.71 -6.13 -14.91
N THR A 65 -10.44 -5.76 -15.06
CA THR A 65 -9.36 -6.23 -14.18
C THR A 65 -8.84 -5.12 -13.27
N ILE A 66 -8.37 -5.47 -12.07
CA ILE A 66 -7.88 -4.54 -11.04
C ILE A 66 -6.48 -4.97 -10.62
N ALA A 67 -5.53 -4.01 -10.55
CA ALA A 67 -4.29 -4.19 -9.81
C ALA A 67 -4.48 -3.73 -8.35
N SER A 68 -4.32 -4.64 -7.40
CA SER A 68 -4.62 -4.43 -5.98
C SER A 68 -3.38 -4.12 -5.15
N LYS A 69 -2.23 -4.72 -5.50
CA LYS A 69 -0.96 -4.56 -4.78
C LYS A 69 0.20 -4.48 -5.77
N ILE A 70 1.16 -3.61 -5.51
CA ILE A 70 2.41 -3.50 -6.28
C ILE A 70 3.61 -3.59 -5.36
N ILE A 71 4.63 -4.32 -5.79
CA ILE A 71 5.93 -4.44 -5.12
C ILE A 71 7.02 -4.27 -6.18
N TYR A 72 8.03 -3.47 -5.89
CA TYR A 72 9.27 -3.41 -6.67
C TYR A 72 10.40 -4.01 -5.86
N GLN A 73 11.09 -5.02 -6.39
CA GLN A 73 12.25 -5.61 -5.71
C GLN A 73 13.19 -6.25 -6.73
N ASN A 74 14.50 -6.11 -6.53
CA ASN A 74 15.54 -6.70 -7.38
C ASN A 74 15.30 -6.42 -8.88
N ASP A 75 15.00 -5.17 -9.24
CA ASP A 75 14.70 -4.72 -10.61
C ASP A 75 13.46 -5.35 -11.27
N ASN A 76 12.58 -5.96 -10.48
CA ASN A 76 11.34 -6.55 -10.95
C ASN A 76 10.13 -5.81 -10.37
N VAL A 77 9.13 -5.59 -11.21
CA VAL A 77 7.80 -5.11 -10.81
C VAL A 77 6.87 -6.30 -10.68
N TYR A 78 6.34 -6.48 -9.47
CA TYR A 78 5.37 -7.50 -9.12
C TYR A 78 4.02 -6.83 -8.87
N VAL A 79 2.99 -7.26 -9.58
CA VAL A 79 1.63 -6.77 -9.38
C VAL A 79 0.71 -7.94 -9.08
N PHE A 80 -0.04 -7.84 -8.00
CA PHE A 80 -1.13 -8.75 -7.68
C PHE A 80 -2.46 -8.05 -7.89
N GLY A 81 -3.43 -8.78 -8.42
CA GLY A 81 -4.74 -8.26 -8.73
C GLY A 81 -5.76 -9.36 -8.95
N ARG A 82 -6.90 -8.95 -9.50
CA ARG A 82 -7.96 -9.88 -9.86
C ARG A 82 -8.82 -9.33 -10.98
N ASP A 83 -9.66 -10.16 -11.56
CA ASP A 83 -10.84 -9.63 -12.23
C ASP A 83 -11.83 -9.05 -11.21
N ASN A 84 -12.67 -8.16 -11.72
CA ASN A 84 -13.77 -7.53 -11.01
C ASN A 84 -15.07 -8.03 -11.65
N SER A 85 -15.14 -9.36 -11.80
CA SER A 85 -16.36 -10.00 -12.25
C SER A 85 -17.39 -9.90 -11.11
N PHE A 86 -18.58 -9.38 -11.41
CA PHE A 86 -19.69 -9.34 -10.46
C PHE A 86 -20.32 -10.73 -10.25
N GLN A 87 -19.70 -11.79 -10.80
CA GLN A 87 -20.15 -13.17 -10.69
C GLN A 87 -19.59 -13.73 -9.39
N LEU A 88 -20.48 -14.20 -8.51
CA LEU A 88 -20.16 -14.54 -7.11
C LEU A 88 -19.16 -15.70 -6.93
N PHE A 89 -18.67 -16.33 -8.00
CA PHE A 89 -17.86 -17.55 -7.95
C PHE A 89 -16.73 -17.64 -8.99
N ASP A 90 -16.52 -16.62 -9.83
CA ASP A 90 -15.50 -16.63 -10.90
C ASP A 90 -14.43 -15.55 -10.64
N ASN A 91 -13.86 -15.53 -9.43
CA ASN A 91 -12.75 -14.62 -9.15
C ASN A 91 -11.47 -15.19 -9.78
N ASN A 92 -10.94 -14.51 -10.79
CA ASN A 92 -9.63 -14.77 -11.36
C ASN A 92 -8.59 -13.95 -10.57
N PHE A 93 -7.70 -14.61 -9.85
CA PHE A 93 -6.56 -14.02 -9.18
C PHE A 93 -5.39 -13.95 -10.15
N LEU A 94 -4.90 -12.73 -10.36
CA LEU A 94 -3.95 -12.42 -11.42
C LEU A 94 -2.65 -11.93 -10.81
N PHE A 95 -1.55 -12.40 -11.38
CA PHE A 95 -0.20 -11.99 -11.00
C PHE A 95 0.56 -11.55 -12.25
N TRP A 96 1.22 -10.40 -12.16
CA TRP A 96 2.10 -9.91 -13.22
C TRP A 96 3.52 -9.71 -12.67
N LYS A 97 4.50 -10.34 -13.33
CA LYS A 97 5.91 -10.06 -13.12
C LYS A 97 6.48 -9.41 -14.37
N ASN A 98 6.87 -8.15 -14.27
CA ASN A 98 7.31 -7.32 -15.40
C ASN A 98 6.31 -7.33 -16.57
N GLY A 99 5.02 -7.28 -16.25
CA GLY A 99 3.92 -7.31 -17.23
C GLY A 99 3.56 -8.70 -17.78
N ASN A 100 4.33 -9.75 -17.48
CA ASN A 100 3.97 -11.13 -17.84
C ASN A 100 2.89 -11.65 -16.90
N LEU A 101 1.72 -11.95 -17.45
CA LEU A 101 0.54 -12.42 -16.72
C LEU A 101 0.63 -13.92 -16.39
N THR A 102 0.27 -14.26 -15.15
CA THR A 102 -0.02 -15.62 -14.67
C THR A 102 -1.41 -15.61 -14.02
N ASN A 103 -2.24 -16.61 -14.34
CA ASN A 103 -3.50 -16.85 -13.64
C ASN A 103 -3.24 -17.78 -12.44
N LEU A 104 -3.38 -17.26 -11.22
CA LEU A 104 -3.09 -18.02 -10.00
C LEU A 104 -4.13 -19.10 -9.70
N ASN A 105 -5.35 -18.98 -10.24
CA ASN A 105 -6.35 -20.04 -10.12
C ASN A 105 -5.90 -21.30 -10.85
N ASP A 106 -5.30 -21.13 -12.03
CA ASP A 106 -4.77 -22.24 -12.84
C ASP A 106 -3.47 -22.80 -12.22
N GLU A 107 -2.57 -21.90 -11.80
CA GLU A 107 -1.27 -22.27 -11.20
C GLU A 107 -1.43 -23.06 -9.89
N PHE A 108 -2.38 -22.68 -9.04
CA PHE A 108 -2.61 -23.31 -7.73
C PHE A 108 -3.80 -24.28 -7.73
N GLN A 109 -4.27 -24.69 -8.91
CA GLN A 109 -5.33 -25.68 -9.02
C GLN A 109 -4.88 -27.05 -8.50
N GLU A 110 -5.75 -27.73 -7.77
CA GLU A 110 -5.52 -29.10 -7.32
C GLU A 110 -6.72 -30.01 -7.64
N ALA A 111 -6.52 -31.33 -7.58
CA ALA A 111 -7.58 -32.28 -7.96
C ALA A 111 -8.81 -32.22 -7.04
N ASP A 112 -8.59 -32.00 -5.74
CA ASP A 112 -9.62 -32.02 -4.70
C ASP A 112 -9.99 -30.61 -4.20
N TYR A 113 -9.33 -29.57 -4.72
CA TYR A 113 -9.46 -28.20 -4.24
C TYR A 113 -9.47 -27.18 -5.38
N GLU A 114 -10.25 -26.12 -5.19
CA GLU A 114 -10.22 -24.93 -6.03
C GLU A 114 -9.75 -23.70 -5.26
N VAL A 115 -9.10 -22.75 -5.94
CA VAL A 115 -8.70 -21.48 -5.33
C VAL A 115 -9.96 -20.64 -5.06
N GLU A 116 -10.24 -20.37 -3.78
CA GLU A 116 -11.36 -19.54 -3.36
C GLU A 116 -10.94 -18.07 -3.24
N PHE A 117 -9.84 -17.81 -2.54
CA PHE A 117 -9.27 -16.46 -2.37
C PHE A 117 -7.75 -16.50 -2.40
N ILE A 118 -7.12 -15.54 -3.06
CA ILE A 118 -5.76 -15.08 -2.74
C ILE A 118 -5.91 -13.70 -2.10
N THR A 119 -5.44 -13.54 -0.87
CA THR A 119 -5.68 -12.33 -0.05
C THR A 119 -4.47 -11.41 0.03
N ASP A 120 -3.26 -11.94 -0.13
CA ASP A 120 -2.03 -11.14 -0.06
C ASP A 120 -0.91 -11.73 -0.92
N MET A 121 0.00 -10.85 -1.35
CA MET A 121 1.25 -11.18 -2.03
C MET A 121 2.41 -10.51 -1.31
N LEU A 122 3.50 -11.22 -1.08
CA LEU A 122 4.73 -10.68 -0.50
C LEU A 122 5.93 -11.17 -1.32
N ILE A 123 6.92 -10.32 -1.51
CA ILE A 123 8.19 -10.68 -2.14
C ILE A 123 9.28 -10.54 -1.07
N VAL A 124 10.09 -11.59 -0.90
CA VAL A 124 11.23 -11.59 0.04
C VAL A 124 12.45 -12.16 -0.68
N GLY A 125 13.41 -11.29 -0.99
CA GLY A 125 14.54 -11.69 -1.82
C GLY A 125 14.04 -12.08 -3.21
N ASP A 126 14.24 -13.34 -3.56
CA ASP A 126 13.78 -13.92 -4.85
C ASP A 126 12.50 -14.76 -4.70
N ASP A 127 11.96 -14.89 -3.48
CA ASP A 127 10.81 -15.73 -3.18
C ASP A 127 9.49 -14.97 -3.29
N GLU A 128 8.55 -15.56 -4.01
CA GLU A 128 7.21 -15.05 -4.26
C GLU A 128 6.21 -15.78 -3.34
N TYR A 129 5.66 -15.05 -2.37
CA TYR A 129 4.68 -15.55 -1.41
C TYR A 129 3.27 -15.14 -1.81
N PHE A 130 2.35 -16.09 -1.76
CA PHE A 130 0.91 -15.85 -1.89
C PHE A 130 0.18 -16.46 -0.70
N LEU A 131 -0.74 -15.72 -0.09
CA LEU A 131 -1.60 -16.20 0.99
C LEU A 131 -3.02 -16.35 0.50
N GLY A 132 -3.71 -17.44 0.86
CA GLY A 132 -5.06 -17.65 0.40
C GLY A 132 -5.82 -18.79 1.05
N TYR A 133 -6.99 -19.06 0.48
CA TYR A 133 -7.88 -20.15 0.85
C TYR A 133 -8.16 -21.05 -0.34
N LEU A 134 -8.06 -22.35 -0.12
CA LEU A 134 -8.55 -23.38 -1.03
C LEU A 134 -9.92 -23.86 -0.55
N LYS A 135 -10.91 -24.02 -1.45
CA LYS A 135 -12.20 -24.64 -1.14
C LYS A 135 -12.18 -26.10 -1.55
N ASN A 136 -12.60 -26.98 -0.64
CA ASN A 136 -12.67 -28.41 -0.90
C ASN A 136 -13.82 -28.75 -1.86
N ILE A 137 -13.54 -29.47 -2.95
CA ILE A 137 -14.53 -29.82 -3.98
C ILE A 137 -15.55 -30.84 -3.47
N SER A 138 -15.10 -31.82 -2.67
CA SER A 138 -15.97 -32.87 -2.11
C SER A 138 -16.80 -32.38 -0.92
N ASN A 139 -16.34 -31.34 -0.23
CA ASN A 139 -17.05 -30.67 0.85
C ASN A 139 -16.97 -29.13 0.70
N PRO A 140 -17.81 -28.52 -0.16
CA PRO A 140 -17.73 -27.09 -0.50
C PRO A 140 -18.00 -26.11 0.65
N SER A 141 -18.28 -26.61 1.86
CA SER A 141 -18.43 -25.79 3.07
C SER A 141 -17.13 -25.67 3.88
N THR A 142 -16.06 -26.35 3.47
CA THR A 142 -14.77 -26.36 4.15
C THR A 142 -13.66 -25.83 3.26
N TYR A 143 -12.68 -25.19 3.91
CA TYR A 143 -11.59 -24.47 3.27
C TYR A 143 -10.27 -24.78 3.98
N ASP A 144 -9.17 -24.67 3.25
CA ASP A 144 -7.83 -24.73 3.84
C ASP A 144 -7.21 -23.32 3.73
N LEU A 145 -6.73 -22.78 4.85
CA LEU A 145 -5.89 -21.57 4.85
C LEU A 145 -4.46 -22.00 4.51
N VAL A 146 -3.92 -21.49 3.42
CA VAL A 146 -2.64 -21.93 2.86
C VAL A 146 -1.81 -20.74 2.40
N TYR A 147 -0.50 -20.94 2.30
CA TYR A 147 0.37 -20.05 1.56
C TYR A 147 1.23 -20.83 0.57
N TRP A 148 1.65 -20.18 -0.51
CA TRP A 148 2.57 -20.73 -1.50
C TRP A 148 3.85 -19.92 -1.50
N VAL A 149 4.99 -20.60 -1.67
CA VAL A 149 6.29 -19.98 -1.93
C VAL A 149 6.80 -20.53 -3.26
N ASN A 150 6.91 -19.68 -4.28
CA ASN A 150 7.29 -20.10 -5.64
C ASN A 150 6.48 -21.32 -6.13
N GLY A 151 5.17 -21.32 -5.87
CA GLY A 151 4.25 -22.42 -6.22
C GLY A 151 4.21 -23.60 -5.24
N VAL A 152 5.11 -23.67 -4.26
CA VAL A 152 5.10 -24.74 -3.25
C VAL A 152 4.14 -24.40 -2.11
N LYS A 153 3.05 -25.16 -2.00
CA LYS A 153 1.99 -24.99 -0.99
C LYS A 153 2.43 -25.43 0.40
N THR A 154 2.08 -24.64 1.41
CA THR A 154 2.06 -25.01 2.82
C THR A 154 0.68 -24.76 3.41
N VAL A 155 0.17 -25.72 4.18
CA VAL A 155 -1.14 -25.62 4.85
C VAL A 155 -0.94 -25.07 6.27
N ILE A 156 -1.74 -24.07 6.63
CA ILE A 156 -1.76 -23.42 7.95
C ILE A 156 -2.92 -23.95 8.78
N LEU A 157 -4.11 -24.03 8.17
CA LEU A 157 -5.31 -24.64 8.75
C LEU A 157 -6.03 -25.49 7.71
N GLU A 158 -6.55 -26.62 8.15
CA GLU A 158 -7.28 -27.58 7.33
C GLU A 158 -8.76 -27.60 7.69
N ASN A 159 -9.62 -27.75 6.68
CA ASN A 159 -11.06 -27.94 6.82
C ASN A 159 -11.76 -26.87 7.68
N CYS A 160 -11.24 -25.65 7.66
CA CYS A 160 -11.84 -24.51 8.35
C CYS A 160 -13.16 -24.11 7.68
N ILE A 161 -14.09 -23.56 8.45
CA ILE A 161 -15.39 -23.08 7.92
C ILE A 161 -15.44 -21.55 7.85
N PHE A 162 -14.51 -20.87 8.52
CA PHE A 162 -14.40 -19.41 8.53
C PHE A 162 -13.24 -18.97 7.64
N ARG A 163 -13.50 -17.95 6.83
CA ARG A 163 -12.52 -17.27 6.00
C ARG A 163 -12.39 -15.83 6.45
N HIS A 164 -11.21 -15.26 6.24
CA HIS A 164 -10.95 -13.86 6.52
C HIS A 164 -10.37 -13.21 5.26
N GLN A 165 -11.19 -12.42 4.57
CA GLN A 165 -10.81 -11.80 3.28
C GLN A 165 -9.68 -10.77 3.40
N GLN A 166 -9.43 -10.28 4.62
CA GLN A 166 -8.35 -9.35 4.94
C GLN A 166 -7.15 -10.08 5.58
N SER A 167 -6.95 -11.35 5.25
CA SER A 167 -5.77 -12.07 5.75
C SER A 167 -4.51 -11.55 5.09
N SER A 168 -3.45 -11.33 5.86
CA SER A 168 -2.19 -10.80 5.37
C SER A 168 -1.01 -11.63 5.86
N ILE A 169 0.08 -11.62 5.08
CA ILE A 169 1.33 -12.30 5.39
C ILE A 169 2.46 -11.27 5.55
N LYS A 170 3.32 -11.50 6.55
CA LYS A 170 4.55 -10.75 6.78
C LYS A 170 5.65 -11.72 7.20
N ILE A 171 6.89 -11.39 6.86
CA ILE A 171 8.07 -12.15 7.24
C ILE A 171 9.00 -11.21 7.99
N VAL A 172 9.40 -11.62 9.19
CA VAL A 172 10.32 -10.87 10.04
C VAL A 172 11.27 -11.86 10.71
N ASN A 173 12.58 -11.67 10.55
CA ASN A 173 13.62 -12.56 11.10
C ASN A 173 13.40 -14.05 10.75
N ASP A 174 13.08 -14.33 9.48
CA ASP A 174 12.74 -15.68 8.95
C ASP A 174 11.44 -16.31 9.50
N ASP A 175 10.76 -15.66 10.46
CA ASP A 175 9.47 -16.11 10.97
C ASP A 175 8.32 -15.60 10.08
N ILE A 176 7.34 -16.48 9.85
CA ILE A 176 6.13 -16.17 9.06
C ILE A 176 5.01 -15.78 10.02
N TYR A 177 4.47 -14.58 9.81
CA TYR A 177 3.33 -14.03 10.53
C TYR A 177 2.14 -13.94 9.58
N ILE A 178 1.03 -14.57 9.96
CA ILE A 178 -0.21 -14.55 9.18
C ILE A 178 -1.36 -14.06 10.04
N PHE A 179 -1.87 -12.88 9.70
CA PHE A 179 -3.03 -12.31 10.35
C PHE A 179 -4.29 -12.93 9.74
N SER A 180 -5.04 -13.69 10.52
CA SER A 180 -6.24 -14.37 10.03
C SER A 180 -7.14 -14.84 11.17
N LYS A 181 -8.18 -15.60 10.83
CA LYS A 181 -9.06 -16.26 11.78
C LYS A 181 -8.78 -17.75 11.87
N ASN A 182 -8.95 -18.31 13.06
CA ASN A 182 -8.94 -19.76 13.24
C ASN A 182 -10.32 -20.40 12.99
N ASP A 183 -10.40 -21.73 13.13
CA ASP A 183 -11.61 -22.53 12.92
C ASP A 183 -12.78 -22.18 13.84
N ASN A 184 -12.52 -21.43 14.91
CA ASN A 184 -13.54 -20.94 15.84
C ASN A 184 -13.92 -19.47 15.58
N ASN A 185 -13.59 -18.93 14.39
CA ASN A 185 -13.82 -17.54 13.99
C ASN A 185 -13.09 -16.52 14.89
N LYS A 186 -12.06 -16.93 15.63
CA LYS A 186 -11.25 -16.02 16.46
C LYS A 186 -10.16 -15.41 15.61
N LEU A 187 -10.07 -14.08 15.63
CA LEU A 187 -9.01 -13.32 14.97
C LEU A 187 -7.70 -13.46 15.74
N GLY A 188 -6.57 -13.52 15.04
CA GLY A 188 -5.26 -13.65 15.64
C GLY A 188 -4.15 -13.66 14.60
N VAL A 189 -2.95 -14.05 15.05
CA VAL A 189 -1.76 -14.16 14.21
C VAL A 189 -1.20 -15.57 14.34
N PHE A 190 -1.10 -16.28 13.22
CA PHE A 190 -0.31 -17.50 13.14
C PHE A 190 1.16 -17.11 13.06
N ILE A 191 1.97 -17.64 13.97
CA ILE A 191 3.43 -17.50 13.94
C ILE A 191 3.98 -18.91 13.69
N ASN A 192 4.56 -19.12 12.50
CA ASN A 192 5.01 -20.45 12.05
C ASN A 192 3.96 -21.56 12.31
N ASN A 193 2.72 -21.30 11.87
CA ASN A 193 1.53 -22.15 12.05
C ASN A 193 0.97 -22.28 13.48
N SER A 194 1.60 -21.68 14.49
CA SER A 194 1.02 -21.62 15.84
C SER A 194 0.10 -20.41 15.98
N PHE A 195 -1.18 -20.64 16.31
CA PHE A 195 -2.17 -19.57 16.44
C PHE A 195 -2.06 -18.80 17.76
N ASN A 196 -1.87 -17.49 17.66
CA ASN A 196 -1.87 -16.57 18.80
C ASN A 196 -3.12 -15.68 18.71
N PRO A 197 -4.12 -15.86 19.60
CA PRO A 197 -5.37 -15.10 19.53
C PRO A 197 -5.16 -13.63 19.87
N ILE A 198 -5.93 -12.77 19.20
CA ILE A 198 -6.16 -11.38 19.63
C ILE A 198 -7.40 -11.38 20.53
N ASP A 199 -7.33 -10.67 21.65
CA ASP A 199 -8.41 -10.61 22.64
C ASP A 199 -9.69 -10.02 22.03
N SER A 200 -10.86 -10.55 22.43
CA SER A 200 -12.15 -10.15 21.87
C SER A 200 -12.54 -8.68 22.12
N GLY A 201 -11.82 -7.98 23.01
CA GLY A 201 -11.98 -6.54 23.22
C GLY A 201 -11.29 -5.68 22.14
N TYR A 202 -10.53 -6.30 21.24
CA TYR A 202 -9.74 -5.65 20.21
C TYR A 202 -10.29 -6.02 18.82
N LEU A 203 -10.44 -5.01 17.98
CA LEU A 203 -10.69 -5.14 16.56
C LEU A 203 -9.42 -4.72 15.82
N ALA A 204 -8.55 -5.68 15.56
CA ALA A 204 -7.37 -5.48 14.73
C ALA A 204 -7.73 -5.44 13.25
N TYR A 205 -7.02 -4.64 12.46
CA TYR A 205 -7.29 -4.47 11.03
C TYR A 205 -6.23 -5.12 10.12
N ASP A 206 -4.95 -5.08 10.49
CA ASP A 206 -3.85 -5.68 9.73
C ASP A 206 -2.57 -5.81 10.58
N MET A 207 -1.47 -6.20 9.94
CA MET A 207 -0.10 -6.16 10.44
C MET A 207 0.81 -5.31 9.56
N ILE A 208 1.77 -4.64 10.18
CA ILE A 208 2.83 -3.90 9.51
C ILE A 208 4.19 -4.13 10.17
N THR A 209 5.25 -4.06 9.39
CA THR A 209 6.63 -4.22 9.83
C THR A 209 7.33 -2.87 9.97
N ASN A 210 8.23 -2.76 10.94
CA ASN A 210 9.23 -1.70 11.01
C ASN A 210 10.57 -2.36 11.31
N GLU A 211 11.49 -2.37 10.34
CA GLU A 211 12.76 -3.10 10.45
C GLU A 211 12.56 -4.57 10.87
N SER A 212 13.07 -4.95 12.05
CA SER A 212 12.97 -6.29 12.64
C SER A 212 11.78 -6.46 13.58
N GLU A 213 10.86 -5.50 13.60
CA GLU A 213 9.64 -5.52 14.43
C GLU A 213 8.39 -5.69 13.57
N ILE A 214 7.33 -6.21 14.20
CA ILE A 214 6.01 -6.36 13.59
C ILE A 214 4.92 -5.96 14.57
N PHE A 215 3.97 -5.18 14.07
CA PHE A 215 2.89 -4.59 14.82
C PHE A 215 1.55 -5.00 14.23
N THR A 216 0.55 -5.18 15.09
CA THR A 216 -0.86 -5.13 14.69
C THR A 216 -1.49 -3.87 15.25
N TYR A 217 -2.52 -3.35 14.58
CA TYR A 217 -3.18 -2.11 14.97
C TYR A 217 -4.69 -2.19 14.76
N GLY A 218 -5.43 -1.34 15.46
CA GLY A 218 -6.87 -1.29 15.32
C GLY A 218 -7.59 -0.48 16.38
N SER A 219 -8.78 -0.96 16.77
CA SER A 219 -9.64 -0.34 17.78
C SER A 219 -9.78 -1.22 19.03
N ILE A 220 -10.01 -0.59 20.18
CA ILE A 220 -10.46 -1.23 21.42
C ILE A 220 -11.94 -0.92 21.61
N ILE A 221 -12.78 -1.96 21.65
CA ILE A 221 -14.25 -1.85 21.65
C ILE A 221 -14.84 -1.98 23.07
N GLY A 222 -14.06 -2.48 24.04
CA GLY A 222 -14.54 -2.76 25.39
C GLY A 222 -14.79 -1.54 26.30
N SER A 223 -14.58 -0.31 25.83
CA SER A 223 -14.74 0.93 26.61
C SER A 223 -15.92 1.78 26.14
N VAL A 224 -16.36 2.72 26.99
CA VAL A 224 -17.47 3.65 26.71
C VAL A 224 -17.23 4.46 25.43
N ASP A 225 -15.95 4.71 25.12
CA ASP A 225 -15.47 5.33 23.89
C ASP A 225 -14.62 4.34 23.09
N VAL A 226 -14.74 4.35 21.76
CA VAL A 226 -13.87 3.56 20.88
C VAL A 226 -12.50 4.22 20.81
N THR A 227 -11.48 3.55 21.35
CA THR A 227 -10.07 3.99 21.30
C THR A 227 -9.30 3.18 20.26
N GLY A 228 -8.11 3.62 19.90
CA GLY A 228 -7.21 2.92 19.00
C GLY A 228 -6.04 2.26 19.72
N PHE A 229 -5.36 1.36 19.04
CA PHE A 229 -4.12 0.77 19.54
C PHE A 229 -3.19 0.39 18.39
N TYR A 230 -1.90 0.27 18.70
CA TYR A 230 -0.99 -0.60 17.99
C TYR A 230 -0.10 -1.34 18.98
N LYS A 231 0.20 -2.60 18.67
CA LYS A 231 0.88 -3.52 19.56
C LYS A 231 1.96 -4.27 18.81
N ASN A 232 3.17 -4.23 19.34
CA ASN A 232 4.27 -5.06 18.88
C ASN A 232 3.94 -6.52 19.21
N ILE A 233 3.89 -7.38 18.20
CA ILE A 233 3.47 -8.78 18.33
C ILE A 233 4.57 -9.61 19.03
N ILE A 234 5.85 -9.25 18.82
CA ILE A 234 7.00 -9.96 19.38
C ILE A 234 7.19 -9.62 20.87
N THR A 235 7.21 -8.33 21.21
CA THR A 235 7.47 -7.88 22.60
C THR A 235 6.21 -7.79 23.44
N GLY A 236 5.04 -7.73 22.82
CA GLY A 236 3.75 -7.50 23.48
C GLY A 236 3.53 -6.06 23.94
N SER A 237 4.48 -5.14 23.68
CA SER A 237 4.33 -3.71 24.02
C SER A 237 3.22 -3.07 23.20
N GLU A 238 2.34 -2.33 23.87
CA GLU A 238 1.16 -1.72 23.28
C GLU A 238 1.14 -0.21 23.55
N ILE A 239 0.70 0.54 22.55
CA ILE A 239 0.45 1.97 22.64
C ILE A 239 -1.01 2.22 22.27
N SER A 240 -1.73 2.89 23.16
CA SER A 240 -3.13 3.28 22.94
C SER A 240 -3.22 4.67 22.29
N SER A 241 -4.29 4.88 21.53
CA SER A 241 -4.66 6.14 20.90
C SER A 241 -6.07 6.54 21.36
N PRO A 242 -6.35 7.84 21.57
CA PRO A 242 -7.69 8.31 21.95
C PRO A 242 -8.75 8.04 20.86
N VAL A 243 -8.33 7.75 19.64
CA VAL A 243 -9.20 7.44 18.49
C VAL A 243 -8.74 6.17 17.79
N SER A 244 -9.66 5.47 17.15
CA SER A 244 -9.37 4.27 16.36
C SER A 244 -8.26 4.50 15.33
N ILE A 245 -7.28 3.60 15.30
CA ILE A 245 -6.22 3.56 14.27
C ILE A 245 -6.66 2.60 13.18
N ILE A 246 -6.83 3.10 11.96
CA ILE A 246 -7.26 2.29 10.80
C ILE A 246 -6.14 2.06 9.77
N GLY A 247 -4.99 2.72 9.98
CA GLY A 247 -3.77 2.52 9.22
C GLY A 247 -2.57 2.98 10.04
N LEU A 248 -1.43 2.34 9.80
CA LEU A 248 -0.18 2.60 10.49
C LEU A 248 0.95 2.47 9.47
N THR A 249 1.92 3.36 9.51
CA THR A 249 3.22 3.19 8.84
C THR A 249 4.31 3.89 9.65
N PHE A 250 5.54 3.49 9.39
CA PHE A 250 6.72 4.03 10.05
C PHE A 250 7.67 4.62 9.03
N ASP A 251 8.46 5.58 9.48
CA ASP A 251 9.66 6.06 8.80
C ASP A 251 10.74 6.26 9.86
N SER A 252 11.63 5.28 9.99
CA SER A 252 12.58 5.20 11.11
C SER A 252 11.85 5.26 12.48
N SER A 253 12.06 6.34 13.25
CA SER A 253 11.39 6.57 14.54
C SER A 253 10.05 7.30 14.43
N ASP A 254 9.73 7.87 13.27
CA ASP A 254 8.49 8.59 13.05
C ASP A 254 7.33 7.63 12.82
N ILE A 255 6.23 7.89 13.51
CA ILE A 255 5.02 7.05 13.48
C ILE A 255 3.92 7.81 12.78
N TYR A 256 3.35 7.22 11.74
CA TYR A 256 2.24 7.77 10.98
C TYR A 256 1.01 6.91 11.19
N THR A 257 -0.07 7.51 11.69
CA THR A 257 -1.35 6.82 11.90
C THR A 257 -2.44 7.44 11.05
N ILE A 258 -3.31 6.61 10.50
CA ILE A 258 -4.54 7.03 9.86
C ILE A 258 -5.69 6.84 10.85
N VAL A 259 -6.45 7.90 11.08
CA VAL A 259 -7.57 7.93 12.02
C VAL A 259 -8.79 8.58 11.38
N ASN A 260 -9.96 8.40 12.00
CA ASN A 260 -11.11 9.24 11.68
C ASN A 260 -10.85 10.66 12.19
N TYR A 261 -11.04 11.66 11.34
CA TYR A 261 -10.89 13.06 11.74
C TYR A 261 -11.98 13.46 12.75
N ASP A 262 -13.21 13.03 12.48
CA ASP A 262 -14.35 13.20 13.38
C ASP A 262 -15.35 12.04 13.20
N ASN A 263 -16.39 12.01 14.04
CA ASN A 263 -17.39 10.93 14.07
C ASN A 263 -18.57 11.13 13.10
N VAL A 264 -18.58 12.17 12.26
CA VAL A 264 -19.76 12.60 11.49
C VAL A 264 -19.48 12.76 10.00
N SER A 265 -18.31 13.26 9.63
CA SER A 265 -17.95 13.64 8.26
C SER A 265 -17.29 12.51 7.47
N TRP A 266 -16.99 11.38 8.12
CA TRP A 266 -16.24 10.24 7.54
C TRP A 266 -14.87 10.62 6.96
N ARG A 267 -14.39 11.83 7.25
CA ARG A 267 -13.07 12.33 6.85
C ARG A 267 -11.96 11.57 7.56
N ARG A 268 -10.80 11.55 6.93
CA ARG A 268 -9.60 10.87 7.45
C ARG A 268 -8.52 11.88 7.74
N GLU A 269 -7.75 11.57 8.76
CA GLU A 269 -6.59 12.34 9.18
C GLU A 269 -5.37 11.41 9.21
N ILE A 270 -4.24 11.90 8.69
CA ILE A 270 -2.92 11.33 8.95
C ILE A 270 -2.32 12.13 10.10
N LYS A 271 -1.88 11.44 11.15
CA LYS A 271 -1.10 12.01 12.23
C LYS A 271 0.35 11.53 12.18
N LYS A 272 1.30 12.44 12.28
CA LYS A 272 2.73 12.16 12.46
C LYS A 272 3.08 12.37 13.93
N ASN A 273 3.51 11.33 14.63
CA ASN A 273 3.85 11.39 16.07
C ASN A 273 2.73 12.01 16.94
N ASN A 274 1.47 11.75 16.59
CA ASN A 274 0.24 12.31 17.16
C ASN A 274 -0.13 13.75 16.74
N ASP A 275 0.76 14.47 16.07
CA ASP A 275 0.45 15.77 15.50
C ASP A 275 -0.26 15.63 14.15
N SER A 276 -1.22 16.51 13.88
CA SER A 276 -1.94 16.52 12.61
C SER A 276 -0.98 16.81 11.45
N TYR A 277 -0.98 15.95 10.44
CA TYR A 277 -0.15 16.11 9.24
C TYR A 277 -0.99 16.40 8.00
N TYR A 278 -2.05 15.63 7.80
CA TYR A 278 -2.98 15.79 6.68
C TYR A 278 -4.40 15.53 7.15
N ILE A 279 -5.33 16.37 6.73
CA ILE A 279 -6.77 16.15 6.92
C ILE A 279 -7.40 16.20 5.55
N SER A 280 -8.19 15.18 5.21
CA SER A 280 -8.89 15.15 3.94
C SER A 280 -9.82 16.36 3.77
N PRO A 281 -10.05 16.88 2.55
CA PRO A 281 -10.82 18.12 2.36
C PRO A 281 -12.26 18.06 2.90
N GLU A 282 -12.84 19.22 3.22
CA GLU A 282 -14.26 19.33 3.57
C GLU A 282 -15.16 19.03 2.37
N GLY A 283 -16.36 18.50 2.63
CA GLY A 283 -17.35 18.18 1.61
C GLY A 283 -17.22 16.78 0.98
N PHE A 284 -16.18 16.02 1.32
CA PHE A 284 -15.97 14.67 0.83
C PHE A 284 -15.93 13.65 1.98
N GLU A 285 -16.59 12.52 1.79
CA GLU A 285 -16.22 11.29 2.50
C GLU A 285 -14.91 10.82 1.87
N SER A 286 -13.82 10.77 2.63
CA SER A 286 -12.50 10.48 2.06
C SER A 286 -11.94 9.20 2.63
N HIS A 287 -11.28 8.42 1.80
CA HIS A 287 -10.54 7.24 2.21
C HIS A 287 -9.06 7.44 1.89
N ILE A 288 -8.22 7.22 2.89
CA ILE A 288 -6.80 7.01 2.64
C ILE A 288 -6.65 5.54 2.33
N VAL A 289 -6.36 5.24 1.08
CA VAL A 289 -6.35 3.87 0.54
C VAL A 289 -5.02 3.19 0.84
N ASP A 290 -3.92 3.91 0.64
CA ASP A 290 -2.58 3.47 1.01
C ASP A 290 -1.74 4.68 1.43
N LEU A 291 -0.75 4.42 2.29
CA LEU A 291 0.16 5.40 2.85
C LEU A 291 1.56 4.79 2.93
N LYS A 292 2.53 5.45 2.30
CA LYS A 292 3.95 5.13 2.42
C LYS A 292 4.73 6.37 2.81
N VAL A 293 5.73 6.19 3.66
CA VAL A 293 6.65 7.25 4.05
C VAL A 293 8.07 6.71 3.88
N VAL A 294 8.90 7.48 3.19
CA VAL A 294 10.30 7.14 2.93
C VAL A 294 11.11 8.43 3.01
N ASP A 295 12.12 8.45 3.88
CA ASP A 295 13.02 9.58 4.09
C ASP A 295 12.28 10.92 4.28
N GLY A 296 11.24 10.88 5.12
CA GLY A 296 10.37 12.00 5.45
C GLY A 296 9.35 12.41 4.37
N ASN A 297 9.40 11.82 3.17
CA ASN A 297 8.43 12.07 2.11
C ASN A 297 7.19 11.20 2.29
N VAL A 298 6.00 11.82 2.24
CA VAL A 298 4.72 11.15 2.50
C VAL A 298 3.95 10.95 1.19
N TYR A 299 3.72 9.69 0.82
CA TYR A 299 3.02 9.26 -0.38
C TYR A 299 1.67 8.69 0.01
N THR A 300 0.58 9.28 -0.46
CA THR A 300 -0.77 8.93 -0.04
C THR A 300 -1.67 8.72 -1.24
N ILE A 301 -2.39 7.59 -1.29
CA ILE A 301 -3.55 7.48 -2.16
C ILE A 301 -4.77 7.97 -1.40
N VAL A 302 -5.45 8.96 -1.96
CA VAL A 302 -6.72 9.47 -1.44
C VAL A 302 -7.83 9.20 -2.46
N ARG A 303 -8.93 8.65 -1.96
CA ARG A 303 -10.19 8.51 -2.70
C ARG A 303 -11.23 9.41 -2.05
N GLU A 304 -11.66 10.42 -2.79
CA GLU A 304 -12.72 11.34 -2.36
C GLU A 304 -14.07 10.84 -2.89
N LEU A 305 -15.11 10.84 -2.07
CA LEU A 305 -16.47 10.43 -2.43
C LEU A 305 -17.45 11.57 -2.14
N ILE A 306 -18.37 11.80 -3.07
CA ILE A 306 -19.46 12.81 -2.94
C ILE A 306 -20.78 12.06 -2.77
N SER A 307 -21.25 11.90 -1.54
CA SER A 307 -22.57 11.30 -1.23
C SER A 307 -22.83 9.98 -1.99
N ALA A 308 -21.96 8.98 -1.78
CA ALA A 308 -21.93 7.68 -2.46
C ALA A 308 -21.55 7.68 -3.97
N ASN A 309 -21.26 8.83 -4.58
CA ASN A 309 -20.67 8.89 -5.92
C ASN A 309 -19.14 8.90 -5.88
N TYR A 310 -18.53 8.40 -6.96
CA TYR A 310 -17.08 8.37 -7.16
C TYR A 310 -16.56 9.79 -7.42
N GLY A 311 -15.79 10.33 -6.48
CA GLY A 311 -14.97 11.53 -6.72
C GLY A 311 -13.57 11.17 -7.23
N PRO A 312 -12.66 12.15 -7.27
CA PRO A 312 -11.33 11.94 -7.81
C PRO A 312 -10.50 10.97 -6.95
N ASN A 313 -9.70 10.14 -7.62
CA ASN A 313 -8.66 9.32 -6.98
C ASN A 313 -7.30 9.97 -7.24
N LYS A 314 -6.56 10.24 -6.17
CA LYS A 314 -5.33 11.04 -6.23
C LYS A 314 -4.17 10.30 -5.60
N LEU A 315 -2.99 10.40 -6.21
CA LEU A 315 -1.72 10.26 -5.52
C LEU A 315 -1.31 11.64 -5.03
N LEU A 316 -1.10 11.77 -3.72
CA LEU A 316 -0.50 12.93 -3.09
C LEU A 316 0.94 12.60 -2.69
N ILE A 317 1.88 13.50 -2.98
CA ILE A 317 3.24 13.48 -2.44
C ILE A 317 3.41 14.74 -1.61
N ASN A 318 3.67 14.58 -0.31
CA ASN A 318 3.75 15.69 0.66
C ASN A 318 2.52 16.62 0.60
N ASN A 319 1.33 16.02 0.48
CA ASN A 319 0.02 16.69 0.36
C ASN A 319 -0.22 17.42 -0.98
N GLU A 320 0.71 17.40 -1.92
CA GLU A 320 0.54 17.95 -3.28
C GLU A 320 0.11 16.84 -4.25
N ALA A 321 -0.84 17.14 -5.14
CA ALA A 321 -1.38 16.16 -6.07
C ALA A 321 -0.43 15.94 -7.27
N GLU A 322 0.00 14.70 -7.46
CA GLU A 322 0.97 14.31 -8.50
C GLU A 322 0.31 13.49 -9.62
N LEU A 323 -0.68 12.67 -9.27
CA LEU A 323 -1.52 11.95 -10.22
C LEU A 323 -2.98 12.11 -9.80
N VAL A 324 -3.84 12.45 -10.75
CA VAL A 324 -5.29 12.53 -10.55
C VAL A 324 -5.96 11.72 -11.65
N LEU A 325 -6.76 10.73 -11.27
CA LEU A 325 -7.61 10.00 -12.22
C LEU A 325 -8.97 10.67 -12.34
N ASP A 326 -9.52 10.61 -13.55
CA ASP A 326 -10.89 11.06 -13.84
C ASP A 326 -11.90 10.31 -12.97
N GLU A 327 -12.97 11.00 -12.57
CA GLU A 327 -14.05 10.45 -11.77
C GLU A 327 -14.70 9.24 -12.49
N GLY A 328 -14.89 8.14 -11.77
CA GLY A 328 -15.60 6.99 -12.29
C GLY A 328 -15.45 5.72 -11.45
N PRO A 329 -16.37 4.75 -11.60
CA PRO A 329 -16.34 3.49 -10.85
C PRO A 329 -15.17 2.58 -11.20
N SER A 330 -14.46 2.85 -12.29
CA SER A 330 -13.41 1.98 -12.85
C SER A 330 -12.08 2.69 -13.01
N ASN A 331 -11.91 3.81 -12.30
CA ASN A 331 -10.70 4.64 -12.25
C ASN A 331 -10.32 4.85 -10.78
N PHE A 332 -9.36 4.08 -10.28
CA PHE A 332 -8.92 4.21 -8.89
C PHE A 332 -7.51 3.67 -8.68
N LEU A 333 -6.86 4.17 -7.63
CA LEU A 333 -5.55 3.71 -7.17
C LEU A 333 -5.74 2.86 -5.91
N ASN A 334 -4.87 1.86 -5.68
CA ASN A 334 -4.98 0.90 -4.59
C ASN A 334 -3.71 0.70 -3.75
N SER A 335 -2.52 0.78 -4.36
CA SER A 335 -1.27 0.45 -3.65
C SER A 335 -0.11 1.30 -4.16
N ILE A 336 0.76 1.73 -3.24
CA ILE A 336 1.98 2.48 -3.48
C ILE A 336 3.19 1.61 -3.13
N TYR A 337 4.23 1.67 -3.96
CA TYR A 337 5.58 1.24 -3.63
C TYR A 337 6.57 2.34 -4.00
N VAL A 338 7.54 2.62 -3.12
CA VAL A 338 8.52 3.71 -3.29
C VAL A 338 9.93 3.13 -3.20
N VAL A 339 10.81 3.55 -4.10
CA VAL A 339 12.19 3.06 -4.21
C VAL A 339 13.14 4.25 -4.26
N GLU A 340 14.14 4.26 -3.40
CA GLU A 340 15.28 5.17 -3.52
C GLU A 340 16.35 4.54 -4.41
N ASN A 341 16.73 5.23 -5.50
CA ASN A 341 17.74 4.75 -6.45
C ASN A 341 19.14 5.27 -6.18
#